data_AF-A0A7R9MKT8-F1
#
_entry.id   AF-A0A7R9MKT8-F1
#
_cell.length_a   1.000
_cell.length_b   1.000
_cell.length_c   1.000
_cell.angle_alpha   90.00
_cell.angle_beta   90.00
_cell.angle_gamma   90.00
#
_symmetry.space_group_name_H-M   'P 1'
#
loop_
_entity.id
_entity.type
_entity.pdbx_description
1 polymer ?
#
loop_
_entity_poly.entity_id
_entity_poly.type
_entity_poly.pdbx_seq_one_letter_code
_entity_poly.pdbx_strand_id
1 'polypeptide(L)'
;GRCNELQPCVECKVFKSGTYSPVECRDKCTFDYEITDSLETREGARRCVYFDKEDCAISFHYEYNDNKLFVRVKEERECVTPVNATIVVGSVAGSIFLVGFLVLLIGRLVIWYKDKLEWDRFNEEASRTRSAMQKSETEMNPLFKPAKTQHQNPMYGRSKHL
;
A
#
# COMPACT_ATOMS: atom_id res chain seq x y z
N GLY A 1 -42.07 -9.74 4.52
CA GLY A 1 -41.67 -11.15 4.26
C GLY A 1 -41.61 -11.91 5.58
N ARG A 2 -41.52 -13.25 5.55
CA ARG A 2 -41.43 -14.11 6.76
C ARG A 2 -39.99 -14.54 7.09
N CYS A 3 -38.99 -13.82 6.57
CA CYS A 3 -37.58 -14.16 6.77
C CYS A 3 -37.21 -14.28 8.26
N ASN A 4 -37.62 -13.31 9.09
CA ASN A 4 -37.29 -13.29 10.52
C ASN A 4 -37.94 -14.44 11.31
N GLU A 5 -39.10 -14.91 10.87
CA GLU A 5 -39.82 -16.02 11.50
C GLU A 5 -39.21 -17.37 11.10
N LEU A 6 -38.76 -17.49 9.84
CA LEU A 6 -38.18 -18.72 9.31
C LEU A 6 -36.72 -18.91 9.66
N GLN A 7 -35.99 -17.82 9.92
CA GLN A 7 -34.59 -17.84 10.32
C GLN A 7 -34.28 -18.87 11.44
N PRO A 8 -34.90 -18.81 12.64
CA PRO A 8 -34.56 -19.74 13.73
C PRO A 8 -34.92 -21.20 13.40
N CYS A 9 -35.90 -21.41 12.50
CA CYS A 9 -36.24 -22.73 12.02
C CYS A 9 -35.21 -23.30 11.03
N VAL A 10 -34.70 -22.47 10.13
CA VAL A 10 -33.63 -22.85 9.18
C VAL A 10 -32.34 -23.19 9.93
N GLU A 11 -31.96 -22.37 10.92
CA GLU A 11 -30.77 -22.62 11.76
C GLU A 11 -30.85 -23.98 12.46
N CYS A 12 -31.98 -24.30 13.10
CA CYS A 12 -32.10 -25.56 13.80
C CYS A 12 -32.26 -26.79 12.87
N LYS A 13 -33.08 -26.69 11.81
CA LYS A 13 -33.36 -27.84 10.92
C LYS A 13 -32.14 -28.23 10.07
N VAL A 14 -31.44 -27.24 9.52
CA VAL A 14 -30.34 -27.46 8.56
C VAL A 14 -28.99 -27.47 9.26
N PHE A 15 -28.69 -26.44 10.04
CA PHE A 15 -27.36 -26.27 10.64
C PHE A 15 -27.26 -26.85 12.06
N LYS A 16 -28.35 -27.39 12.61
CA LYS A 16 -28.43 -27.91 13.99
C LYS A 16 -27.92 -26.91 15.03
N SER A 17 -28.11 -25.63 14.74
CA SER A 17 -27.66 -24.50 15.54
C SER A 17 -28.83 -23.55 15.82
N GLY A 18 -28.57 -22.41 16.47
CA GLY A 18 -29.59 -21.40 16.76
C GLY A 18 -30.12 -21.46 18.19
N THR A 19 -31.28 -20.82 18.39
CA THR A 19 -31.86 -20.59 19.73
C THR A 19 -32.89 -21.63 20.15
N TYR A 20 -33.47 -22.37 19.20
CA TYR A 20 -34.48 -23.38 19.49
C TYR A 20 -33.88 -24.69 19.98
N SER A 21 -34.47 -25.24 21.03
CA SER A 21 -34.18 -26.61 21.45
C SER A 21 -34.67 -27.63 20.39
N PRO A 22 -34.15 -28.87 20.37
CA PRO A 22 -34.58 -29.90 19.43
C PRO A 22 -36.08 -30.22 19.46
N VAL A 23 -36.73 -29.99 20.62
CA VAL A 23 -38.17 -30.17 20.80
C VAL A 23 -38.92 -28.99 20.19
N GLU A 24 -38.57 -27.76 20.58
CA GLU A 24 -39.22 -26.55 20.04
C GLU A 24 -39.07 -26.42 18.53
N CYS A 25 -37.93 -26.82 17.99
CA CYS A 25 -37.67 -26.83 16.57
C CYS A 25 -38.54 -27.83 15.80
N ARG A 26 -38.97 -28.92 16.43
CA ARG A 26 -39.91 -29.87 15.83
C ARG A 26 -41.34 -29.34 15.87
N ASP A 27 -41.71 -28.71 16.98
CA ASP A 27 -43.08 -28.27 17.23
C ASP A 27 -43.42 -26.95 16.52
N LYS A 28 -42.47 -26.00 16.49
CA LYS A 28 -42.67 -24.66 15.90
C LYS A 28 -42.39 -24.61 14.39
N CYS A 29 -41.57 -25.53 13.86
CA CYS A 29 -41.13 -25.51 12.47
C CYS A 29 -41.76 -26.65 11.66
N THR A 30 -43.00 -26.41 11.20
CA THR A 30 -43.86 -27.35 10.48
C THR A 30 -43.99 -27.01 8.99
N PHE A 31 -42.85 -26.86 8.31
CA PHE A 31 -42.79 -26.63 6.86
C PHE A 31 -41.89 -27.65 6.18
N ASP A 32 -42.14 -27.86 4.89
CA ASP A 32 -41.29 -28.70 4.04
C ASP A 32 -40.06 -27.91 3.61
N TYR A 33 -38.90 -28.56 3.64
CA TYR A 33 -37.64 -27.94 3.26
C TYR A 33 -36.78 -28.85 2.41
N GLU A 34 -35.93 -28.23 1.59
CA GLU A 34 -34.96 -28.88 0.72
C GLU A 34 -33.62 -28.15 0.83
N ILE A 35 -32.55 -28.93 0.93
CA ILE A 35 -31.18 -28.42 0.91
C ILE A 35 -30.68 -28.51 -0.53
N THR A 36 -30.11 -27.42 -1.04
CA THR A 36 -29.63 -27.35 -2.42
C THR A 36 -28.28 -26.64 -2.48
N ASP A 37 -27.47 -26.97 -3.47
CA ASP A 37 -26.18 -26.29 -3.71
C ASP A 37 -26.37 -24.84 -4.17
N SER A 38 -27.45 -24.57 -4.90
CA SER A 38 -27.69 -23.27 -5.51
C SER A 38 -29.15 -22.84 -5.41
N LEU A 39 -29.35 -21.58 -5.02
CA LEU A 39 -30.67 -20.99 -4.92
C LEU A 39 -31.02 -20.24 -6.21
N GLU A 40 -31.64 -20.95 -7.14
CA GLU A 40 -32.18 -20.36 -8.35
C GLU A 40 -33.28 -19.34 -8.04
N THR A 41 -33.25 -18.19 -8.71
CA THR A 41 -34.31 -17.19 -8.58
C THR A 41 -35.53 -17.65 -9.36
N ARG A 42 -36.58 -18.06 -8.64
CA ARG A 42 -37.88 -18.42 -9.21
C ARG A 42 -38.89 -17.30 -9.04
N GLU A 43 -39.80 -17.13 -9.99
CA GLU A 43 -40.91 -16.19 -9.86
C GLU A 43 -41.79 -16.57 -8.67
N GLY A 44 -42.05 -15.60 -7.79
CA GLY A 44 -42.83 -15.82 -6.56
C GLY A 44 -42.04 -16.33 -5.35
N ALA A 45 -40.80 -16.81 -5.55
CA ALA A 45 -39.91 -17.17 -4.44
C ALA A 45 -39.28 -15.91 -3.82
N ARG A 46 -39.28 -15.84 -2.49
CA ARG A 46 -38.66 -14.73 -1.76
C ARG A 46 -37.32 -15.16 -1.18
N ARG A 47 -36.27 -14.45 -1.55
CA ARG A 47 -34.91 -14.62 -1.01
C ARG A 47 -34.78 -13.96 0.36
N CYS A 48 -34.21 -14.67 1.31
CA CYS A 48 -33.81 -14.20 2.62
C CYS A 48 -32.30 -14.48 2.80
N VAL A 49 -31.58 -13.53 3.39
CA VAL A 49 -30.17 -13.66 3.74
C VAL A 49 -29.99 -13.15 5.16
N TYR A 50 -29.28 -13.90 5.99
CA TYR A 50 -28.94 -13.51 7.36
C TYR A 50 -27.51 -13.95 7.68
N PHE A 51 -26.93 -13.34 8.71
CA PHE A 51 -25.59 -13.67 9.19
C PHE A 51 -25.71 -14.50 10.47
N ASP A 52 -24.90 -15.56 10.56
CA ASP A 52 -24.78 -16.35 11.77
C ASP A 52 -23.82 -15.69 12.78
N LYS A 53 -23.50 -16.41 13.87
CA LYS A 53 -22.57 -15.93 14.91
C LYS A 53 -21.11 -15.87 14.45
N GLU A 54 -20.78 -16.48 13.31
CA GLU A 54 -19.44 -16.55 12.73
C GLU A 54 -19.29 -15.56 11.56
N ASP A 55 -20.23 -14.60 11.42
CA ASP A 55 -20.32 -13.66 10.29
C ASP A 55 -20.44 -14.35 8.91
N CYS A 56 -20.92 -15.59 8.88
CA CYS A 56 -21.20 -16.29 7.63
C CYS A 56 -22.61 -15.96 7.13
N ALA A 57 -22.72 -15.65 5.84
CA ALA A 57 -24.00 -15.40 5.20
C ALA A 57 -24.72 -16.73 4.90
N ILE A 58 -25.89 -16.90 5.49
CA ILE A 58 -26.81 -18.00 5.19
C ILE A 58 -27.93 -17.45 4.32
N SER A 59 -28.18 -18.12 3.20
CA SER A 59 -29.23 -17.74 2.26
C SER A 59 -30.26 -18.86 2.12
N PHE A 60 -31.53 -18.46 2.04
CA PHE A 60 -32.63 -19.37 1.77
C PHE A 60 -33.72 -18.67 0.96
N HIS A 61 -34.47 -19.43 0.17
CA HIS A 61 -35.65 -18.96 -0.52
C HIS A 61 -36.87 -19.64 0.07
N TYR A 62 -37.98 -18.91 0.17
CA TYR A 62 -39.25 -19.49 0.55
C TYR A 62 -40.34 -19.15 -0.46
N GLU A 63 -41.22 -20.11 -0.72
CA GLU A 63 -42.33 -20.00 -1.65
C GLU A 63 -43.58 -20.65 -1.05
N TYR A 64 -44.75 -20.29 -1.60
CA TYR A 64 -46.02 -20.91 -1.24
C TYR A 64 -46.49 -21.78 -2.41
N ASN A 65 -46.64 -23.07 -2.15
CA ASN A 65 -47.20 -24.02 -3.11
C ASN A 65 -48.52 -24.57 -2.54
N ASP A 66 -49.65 -24.29 -3.18
CA ASP A 66 -51.00 -24.67 -2.69
C ASP A 66 -51.26 -24.33 -1.21
N ASN A 67 -50.94 -23.09 -0.81
CA ASN A 67 -50.99 -22.59 0.58
C ASN A 67 -50.05 -23.27 1.58
N LYS A 68 -49.19 -24.20 1.15
CA LYS A 68 -48.12 -24.79 1.97
C LYS A 68 -46.83 -24.01 1.79
N LEU A 69 -46.11 -23.81 2.89
CA LEU A 69 -44.82 -23.13 2.88
C LEU A 69 -43.72 -24.13 2.52
N PHE A 70 -42.92 -23.80 1.50
CA PHE A 70 -41.75 -24.58 1.11
C PHE A 70 -40.49 -23.71 1.21
N VAL A 71 -39.42 -24.25 1.81
CA VAL A 71 -38.18 -23.51 2.04
C VAL A 71 -36.99 -24.24 1.39
N ARG A 72 -36.28 -23.55 0.49
CA ARG A 72 -35.00 -24.02 -0.06
C ARG A 72 -33.86 -23.32 0.64
N VAL A 73 -32.95 -24.09 1.21
CA VAL A 73 -31.79 -23.57 1.95
C VAL A 73 -30.52 -23.96 1.19
N LYS A 74 -29.59 -23.02 1.08
CA LYS A 74 -28.27 -23.32 0.51
C LYS A 74 -27.49 -24.20 1.50
N GLU A 75 -26.90 -25.29 1.04
CA GLU A 75 -26.11 -26.21 1.89
C GLU A 75 -24.92 -25.50 2.53
N GLU A 76 -24.15 -24.79 1.72
CA GLU A 76 -22.92 -24.14 2.15
C GLU A 76 -23.16 -22.69 2.59
N ARG A 77 -22.61 -22.36 3.77
CA ARG A 77 -22.58 -21.01 4.33
C ARG A 77 -21.53 -20.18 3.59
N GLU A 78 -21.87 -18.97 3.19
CA GLU A 78 -20.92 -18.05 2.56
C GLU A 78 -20.18 -17.25 3.65
N CYS A 79 -19.08 -17.82 4.15
CA CYS A 79 -18.22 -17.15 5.13
C CYS A 79 -17.23 -16.24 4.41
N VAL A 80 -17.30 -14.93 4.68
CA VAL A 80 -16.23 -14.02 4.26
C VAL A 80 -15.06 -14.23 5.21
N THR A 81 -13.90 -14.61 4.69
CA THR A 81 -12.70 -14.70 5.53
C THR A 81 -12.39 -13.30 6.07
N PRO A 82 -12.19 -13.13 7.40
CA PRO A 82 -11.83 -11.84 7.95
C PRO A 82 -10.46 -11.45 7.39
N VAL A 83 -10.46 -10.62 6.37
CA VAL A 83 -9.23 -10.11 5.78
C VAL A 83 -8.59 -9.18 6.81
N ASN A 84 -7.38 -9.49 7.24
CA ASN A 84 -6.68 -8.67 8.22
C ASN A 84 -6.31 -7.32 7.58
N ALA A 85 -7.08 -6.29 7.92
CA ALA A 85 -6.92 -4.95 7.36
C ALA A 85 -5.49 -4.40 7.52
N THR A 86 -4.79 -4.79 8.59
CA THR A 86 -3.39 -4.36 8.82
C THR A 86 -2.43 -4.87 7.75
N ILE A 87 -2.64 -6.09 7.26
CA ILE A 87 -1.81 -6.71 6.22
C ILE A 87 -2.08 -6.04 4.88
N VAL A 88 -3.35 -5.79 4.56
CA VAL A 88 -3.73 -5.12 3.31
C VAL A 88 -3.15 -3.71 3.27
N VAL A 89 -3.37 -2.92 4.31
CA VAL A 89 -2.84 -1.55 4.39
C VAL A 89 -1.30 -1.56 4.40
N GLY A 90 -0.69 -2.45 5.18
CA GLY A 90 0.76 -2.58 5.29
C GLY A 90 1.42 -2.95 3.97
N SER A 91 0.85 -3.88 3.22
CA SER A 91 1.38 -4.31 1.91
C SER A 91 1.28 -3.20 0.86
N VAL A 92 0.14 -2.50 0.78
CA VAL A 92 -0.05 -1.39 -0.14
C VAL A 92 0.92 -0.25 0.20
N ALA A 93 0.95 0.21 1.45
CA ALA A 93 1.84 1.28 1.87
C ALA A 93 3.33 0.90 1.71
N GLY A 94 3.68 -0.33 2.09
CA GLY A 94 5.03 -0.86 1.97
C GLY A 94 5.51 -0.94 0.52
N SER A 95 4.66 -1.37 -0.41
CA SER A 95 5.01 -1.43 -1.83
C SER A 95 5.29 -0.04 -2.42
N ILE A 96 4.46 0.96 -2.11
CA ILE A 96 4.64 2.34 -2.57
C ILE A 96 5.94 2.92 -2.01
N PHE A 97 6.17 2.75 -0.71
CA PHE A 97 7.39 3.21 -0.05
C PHE A 97 8.63 2.55 -0.68
N LEU A 98 8.61 1.24 -0.88
CA LEU A 98 9.74 0.50 -1.43
C LEU A 98 10.05 0.92 -2.87
N VAL A 99 9.04 1.09 -3.71
CA VAL A 99 9.23 1.59 -5.08
C VAL A 99 9.83 3.00 -5.07
N GLY A 100 9.27 3.91 -4.27
CA GLY A 100 9.80 5.26 -4.12
C GLY A 100 11.26 5.26 -3.64
N PHE A 101 11.56 4.44 -2.64
CA PHE A 101 12.91 4.28 -2.10
C PHE A 101 13.90 3.76 -3.15
N LEU A 102 13.53 2.75 -3.94
CA LEU A 102 14.36 2.23 -5.02
C LEU A 102 14.65 3.28 -6.09
N VAL A 103 13.64 4.04 -6.51
CA VAL A 103 13.81 5.12 -7.49
C VAL A 103 14.77 6.20 -6.96
N LEU A 104 14.63 6.57 -5.68
CA LEU A 104 15.54 7.52 -5.03
C LEU A 104 16.97 6.99 -4.96
N LEU A 105 17.17 5.72 -4.59
CA LEU A 105 18.48 5.09 -4.54
C LEU A 105 19.14 5.05 -5.92
N ILE A 106 18.41 4.59 -6.94
CA ILE A 106 18.93 4.53 -8.31
C ILE A 106 19.29 5.92 -8.81
N GLY A 107 18.40 6.91 -8.63
CA GLY A 107 18.68 8.30 -9.00
C GLY A 107 19.91 8.87 -8.29
N ARG A 108 20.02 8.62 -6.98
CA ARG A 108 21.17 9.04 -6.17
C ARG A 108 22.48 8.41 -6.66
N LEU A 109 22.47 7.12 -6.97
CA LEU A 109 23.64 6.41 -7.49
C LEU A 109 24.06 6.94 -8.87
N VAL A 110 23.11 7.20 -9.77
CA VAL A 110 23.37 7.75 -11.10
C VAL A 110 24.02 9.14 -10.99
N ILE A 111 23.46 10.03 -10.16
CA ILE A 111 24.00 11.38 -9.95
C ILE A 111 25.41 11.29 -9.35
N TRP A 112 25.58 10.49 -8.29
CA TRP A 112 26.89 10.33 -7.65
C TRP A 112 27.96 9.82 -8.62
N TYR A 113 27.61 8.87 -9.49
CA TYR A 113 28.54 8.35 -10.50
C TYR A 113 28.92 9.41 -11.53
N LYS A 114 27.95 10.18 -12.03
CA LYS A 114 28.21 11.27 -12.98
C LYS A 114 29.04 12.38 -12.37
N ASP A 115 28.70 12.83 -11.16
CA ASP A 115 29.46 13.83 -10.43
C ASP A 115 30.92 13.40 -10.28
N LYS A 116 31.19 12.13 -9.96
CA LYS A 116 32.56 11.62 -9.82
C LYS A 116 33.33 11.65 -11.16
N LEU A 117 32.68 11.21 -12.24
CA LEU A 117 33.31 11.21 -13.57
C LEU A 117 33.58 12.63 -14.10
N GLU A 118 32.62 13.54 -13.92
CA GLU A 118 32.77 14.93 -14.34
C GLU A 118 33.81 15.66 -13.48
N TRP A 119 33.88 15.33 -12.19
CA TRP A 119 34.88 15.88 -11.29
C TRP A 119 36.31 15.49 -11.71
N ASP A 120 36.56 14.23 -12.05
CA ASP A 120 37.87 13.77 -12.51
C ASP A 120 38.31 14.52 -13.79
N ARG A 121 37.37 14.70 -14.74
CA ARG A 121 37.64 15.46 -15.98
C ARG A 121 37.94 16.93 -15.71
N PHE A 122 37.13 17.59 -14.86
CA PHE A 122 37.35 18.98 -14.51
C PHE A 122 38.70 19.21 -13.81
N ASN A 123 39.07 18.30 -12.90
CA ASN A 123 40.32 18.43 -12.15
C ASN A 123 41.55 18.30 -13.07
N GLU A 124 41.47 17.44 -14.08
CA GLU A 124 42.49 17.33 -15.12
C GLU A 124 42.58 18.61 -15.96
N GLU A 125 41.46 19.13 -16.47
CA GLU A 125 41.41 20.38 -17.24
C GLU A 125 41.90 21.59 -16.43
N ALA A 126 41.54 21.68 -15.15
CA ALA A 126 42.00 22.71 -14.24
C ALA A 126 43.51 22.64 -13.98
N SER A 127 44.07 21.44 -13.82
CA SER A 127 45.52 21.24 -13.65
C SER A 127 46.31 21.60 -14.92
N ARG A 128 45.79 21.24 -16.10
CA ARG A 128 46.36 21.60 -17.40
C ARG A 128 46.34 23.12 -17.61
N THR A 129 45.25 23.78 -17.23
CA THR A 129 45.14 25.25 -17.33
C THR A 129 46.11 25.95 -16.37
N ARG A 130 46.25 25.48 -15.11
CA ARG A 130 47.21 26.04 -14.15
C ARG A 130 48.66 25.87 -14.62
N SER A 131 49.02 24.70 -15.13
CA SER A 131 50.36 24.46 -15.67
C SER A 131 50.64 25.24 -16.96
N ALA A 132 49.61 25.50 -17.79
CA ALA A 132 49.71 26.39 -18.94
C ALA A 132 49.89 27.86 -18.53
N MET A 133 49.17 28.34 -17.51
CA MET A 133 49.38 29.69 -16.95
C MET A 133 50.78 29.84 -16.35
N GLN A 134 51.28 28.83 -15.63
CA GLN A 134 52.64 28.82 -15.10
C GLN A 134 53.70 28.82 -16.21
N LYS A 135 53.47 28.10 -17.32
CA LYS A 135 54.32 28.18 -18.52
C LYS A 135 54.27 29.58 -19.15
N SER A 136 53.12 30.22 -19.21
CA SER A 136 52.98 31.58 -19.74
C SER A 136 53.71 32.63 -18.88
N GLU A 137 53.80 32.44 -17.56
CA GLU A 137 54.65 33.28 -16.70
C GLU A 137 56.15 33.01 -16.89
N THR A 138 56.52 31.83 -17.41
CA THR A 138 57.91 31.47 -17.75
C THR A 138 58.31 31.97 -19.15
N GLU A 139 57.36 32.11 -20.07
CA GLU A 139 57.51 32.66 -21.43
C GLU A 139 57.02 34.13 -21.53
N MET A 140 57.39 35.00 -20.58
CA MET A 140 57.13 36.43 -20.73
C MET A 140 57.99 37.00 -21.87
N ASN A 141 57.38 37.76 -22.78
CA ASN A 141 58.10 38.61 -23.73
C ASN A 141 59.15 39.46 -22.97
N PRO A 142 60.43 39.46 -23.35
CA PRO A 142 61.49 40.18 -22.65
C PRO A 142 61.28 41.70 -22.56
N LEU A 143 60.29 42.27 -23.26
CA LEU A 143 59.88 43.68 -23.16
C LEU A 143 58.80 43.95 -22.09
N PHE A 144 58.22 42.94 -21.45
CA PHE A 144 57.15 43.14 -20.47
C PHE A 144 57.69 43.59 -19.11
N LYS A 145 57.35 44.81 -18.69
CA LYS A 145 57.65 45.34 -17.35
C LYS A 145 56.36 45.42 -16.54
N PRO A 146 56.24 44.71 -15.40
CA PRO A 146 55.06 44.83 -14.55
C PRO A 146 55.00 46.23 -13.94
N ALA A 147 53.84 46.90 -14.03
CA ALA A 147 53.59 48.16 -13.35
C ALA A 147 53.36 47.91 -11.84
N LYS A 148 54.42 47.61 -11.11
CA LYS A 148 54.40 47.56 -9.64
C LYS A 148 55.40 48.56 -9.07
N THR A 149 54.91 49.73 -8.67
CA THR A 149 55.66 50.67 -7.83
C THR A 149 55.50 50.26 -6.38
N GLN A 150 56.50 49.59 -5.81
CA GLN A 150 56.52 49.28 -4.39
C GLN A 150 57.09 50.48 -3.63
N HIS A 151 56.22 51.29 -3.01
CA HIS A 151 56.65 52.36 -2.11
C HIS A 151 56.79 51.79 -0.69
N GLN A 152 58.01 51.84 -0.12
CA GLN A 152 58.21 51.50 1.28
C GLN A 152 57.65 52.63 2.16
N ASN A 153 56.75 52.27 3.08
CA ASN A 153 56.17 53.20 4.04
C ASN A 153 57.19 53.48 5.17
N PRO A 154 57.72 54.71 5.30
CA PRO A 154 58.77 55.05 6.27
C PRO A 154 58.30 55.03 7.74
N MET A 155 57.02 54.82 8.03
CA MET A 155 56.49 54.78 9.41
C MET A 155 56.75 53.47 10.16
N TYR A 156 57.10 52.37 9.48
CA TYR A 156 57.24 51.05 10.15
C TYR A 156 58.60 50.83 10.86
N GLY A 157 59.52 51.80 10.82
CA GLY A 157 60.85 51.70 11.45
C GLY A 157 61.01 52.38 12.81
N ARG A 158 59.95 52.89 13.43
CA ARG A 158 60.05 53.64 14.70
C ARG A 158 59.17 53.07 15.81
N SER A 159 59.55 51.90 16.33
CA SER A 159 59.27 51.53 17.72
C SER A 159 60.62 51.41 18.44
N LYS A 160 60.95 52.42 19.24
CA LYS A 160 62.08 52.39 20.18
C LYS A 160 61.51 52.24 21.60
N HIS A 161 62.04 51.23 22.29
CA HIS A 161 62.37 51.17 23.72
C HIS A 161 61.33 51.64 24.76
N LEU A 162 60.88 50.68 25.57
CA LEU A 162 61.21 50.65 27.00
C LEU A 162 61.86 49.30 27.31
#